data_AF-A0A2V7DQ82-F1
#
_entry.id   AF-A0A2V7DQ82-F1
#
_cell.length_a   1.000
_cell.length_b   1.000
_cell.length_c   1.000
_cell.angle_alpha   90.00
_cell.angle_beta   90.00
_cell.angle_gamma   90.00
#
_symmetry.space_group_name_H-M   'P 1'
#
loop_
_entity.id
_entity.type
_entity.pdbx_description
1 polymer ?
#
loop_
_entity_poly.entity_id
_entity_poly.type
_entity_poly.pdbx_seq_one_letter_code
_entity_poly.pdbx_strand_id
1 'polypeptide(L)'
;MSSELSALLSATFYEEGYRHVIELVHQRDEESRRRLAALDVSAWDAEGKPVVTLPVDPRQETLDVDAILADYARGGRLMVVFDSRYDERIFPYRPHHYGWLHRRGSASPPLYYAVNAVLGGVPDRIGATGINNFETYVFLRRPVAERYAVLVGNLSRFSTTEAQVFTYYVGGTRLAERVELGPKAHAEVALRAEHAGARLERVEVKALFRLATYVVGRHARDGHLLLFDHMFTYFK
;
A
#
# COMPACT_ATOMS: atom_id res chain seq x y z
N MET A 1 -1.94 -9.59 -29.55
CA MET A 1 -2.59 -8.58 -28.67
C MET A 1 -1.72 -8.46 -27.42
N SER A 2 -0.73 -7.57 -27.44
CA SER A 2 0.09 -7.29 -26.26
C SER A 2 -0.75 -6.52 -25.25
N SER A 3 -0.70 -6.92 -23.99
CA SER A 3 -1.40 -6.25 -22.91
C SER A 3 -0.81 -4.86 -22.66
N GLU A 4 -1.40 -3.81 -23.25
CA GLU A 4 -1.14 -2.39 -22.90
C GLU A 4 -1.76 -1.99 -21.54
N LEU A 5 -1.92 -2.96 -20.63
CA LEU A 5 -2.55 -2.79 -19.33
C LEU A 5 -1.45 -2.70 -18.26
N SER A 6 -0.74 -1.59 -18.20
CA SER A 6 0.15 -1.30 -17.07
C SER A 6 0.16 0.19 -16.79
N ALA A 7 -0.75 0.63 -15.92
CA ALA A 7 -0.62 1.91 -15.23
C ALA A 7 0.16 1.60 -13.96
N LEU A 8 1.48 1.83 -13.99
CA LEU A 8 2.34 1.59 -12.84
C LEU A 8 2.95 2.92 -12.43
N LEU A 9 2.45 3.51 -11.35
CA LEU A 9 3.13 4.60 -10.65
C LEU A 9 4.25 3.98 -9.81
N SER A 10 5.50 4.20 -10.22
CA SER A 10 6.69 3.77 -9.47
C SER A 10 6.98 4.81 -8.39
N ALA A 11 7.15 4.37 -7.14
CA ALA A 11 7.49 5.24 -6.02
C ALA A 11 8.97 5.08 -5.66
N THR A 12 9.64 6.19 -5.36
CA THR A 12 11.00 6.17 -4.81
C THR A 12 10.97 6.08 -3.28
N PHE A 13 11.90 5.29 -2.75
CA PHE A 13 12.11 5.04 -1.32
C PHE A 13 12.49 6.33 -0.56
N TYR A 14 11.96 6.49 0.66
CA TYR A 14 12.35 7.57 1.58
C TYR A 14 13.46 7.12 2.52
N GLU A 15 14.65 7.72 2.51
CA GLU A 15 15.65 7.57 3.58
C GLU A 15 15.61 8.80 4.52
N GLU A 16 15.99 8.65 5.79
CA GLU A 16 16.01 9.78 6.75
C GLU A 16 16.89 10.92 6.22
N GLY A 17 16.30 12.11 6.04
CA GLY A 17 16.96 13.28 5.43
C GLY A 17 16.60 13.55 3.96
N TYR A 18 15.90 12.62 3.29
CA TYR A 18 15.45 12.77 1.90
C TYR A 18 13.98 13.26 1.83
N ARG A 19 13.52 13.67 0.64
CA ARG A 19 12.15 14.14 0.41
C ARG A 19 11.24 12.98 0.02
N HIS A 20 9.98 12.98 0.43
CA HIS A 20 8.99 12.03 -0.08
C HIS A 20 8.59 12.37 -1.50
N VAL A 21 9.28 11.75 -2.46
CA VAL A 21 9.10 11.99 -3.89
C VAL A 21 8.48 10.76 -4.57
N ILE A 22 7.59 11.01 -5.52
CA ILE A 22 6.98 9.98 -6.37
C ILE A 22 7.22 10.35 -7.83
N GLU A 23 7.65 9.37 -8.61
CA GLU A 23 7.75 9.51 -10.05
C GLU A 23 6.40 9.18 -10.70
N LEU A 24 5.89 10.11 -11.52
CA LEU A 24 4.70 9.90 -12.32
C LEU A 24 5.09 9.24 -13.64
N VAL A 25 4.95 7.92 -13.70
CA VAL A 25 5.12 7.16 -14.95
C VAL A 25 3.80 7.17 -15.71
N HIS A 26 3.80 7.91 -16.82
CA HIS A 26 2.60 8.10 -17.64
C HIS A 26 2.46 6.97 -18.67
N GLN A 27 1.28 6.38 -18.76
CA GLN A 27 0.91 5.64 -19.96
C GLN A 27 0.93 6.58 -21.17
N ARG A 28 1.62 6.16 -22.22
CA ARG A 28 1.70 6.88 -23.49
C ARG A 28 1.00 6.07 -24.59
N ASP A 29 0.42 6.74 -25.58
CA ASP A 29 -0.04 6.07 -26.81
C ASP A 29 1.12 5.77 -27.77
N GLU A 30 0.80 5.15 -28.91
CA GLU A 30 1.75 4.89 -30.00
C GLU A 30 2.44 6.19 -30.51
N GLU A 31 1.79 7.34 -30.36
CA GLU A 31 2.33 8.67 -30.69
C GLU A 31 3.06 9.33 -29.50
N SER A 32 3.33 8.58 -28.43
CA SER A 32 3.99 9.07 -27.20
C SER A 32 3.24 10.15 -26.41
N ARG A 33 1.96 10.38 -26.66
CA ARG A 33 1.12 11.35 -25.93
C ARG A 33 0.71 10.79 -24.57
N ARG A 34 0.80 11.62 -23.52
CA ARG A 34 0.35 11.27 -22.17
C ARG A 34 -1.17 11.11 -22.14
N ARG A 35 -1.66 10.04 -21.51
CA ARG A 35 -3.10 9.72 -21.42
C ARG A 35 -3.76 10.11 -20.09
N LEU A 36 -2.97 10.55 -19.10
CA LEU A 36 -3.48 10.98 -17.80
C LEU A 36 -4.11 12.38 -17.93
N ALA A 37 -5.43 12.44 -17.76
CA ALA A 37 -6.22 13.67 -17.91
C ALA A 37 -6.29 14.48 -16.61
N ALA A 38 -6.35 13.81 -15.45
CA ALA A 38 -6.33 14.44 -14.14
C ALA A 38 -5.74 13.51 -13.07
N LEU A 39 -5.21 14.12 -12.02
CA LEU A 39 -4.68 13.42 -10.86
C LEU A 39 -5.05 14.20 -9.60
N ASP A 40 -5.75 13.54 -8.68
CA ASP A 40 -6.01 14.09 -7.34
C ASP A 40 -5.19 13.32 -6.31
N VAL A 41 -4.58 14.03 -5.37
CA VAL A 41 -3.91 13.47 -4.19
C VAL A 41 -4.84 13.68 -2.99
N SER A 42 -5.24 12.59 -2.33
CA SER A 42 -6.04 12.65 -1.10
C SER A 42 -5.31 11.99 0.05
N ALA A 43 -5.47 12.54 1.26
CA ALA A 43 -4.88 11.99 2.48
C ALA A 43 -5.95 11.66 3.52
N TRP A 44 -5.75 10.55 4.22
CA TRP A 44 -6.67 9.96 5.18
C TRP A 44 -5.91 9.58 6.46
N ASP A 45 -6.50 9.81 7.63
CA ASP A 45 -5.92 9.37 8.90
C ASP A 45 -6.18 7.87 9.17
N ALA A 46 -5.77 7.39 10.35
CA ALA A 46 -5.85 5.96 10.71
C ALA A 46 -7.29 5.46 10.79
N GLU A 47 -8.20 6.33 11.20
CA GLU A 47 -9.63 6.07 11.32
C GLU A 47 -10.37 6.16 9.97
N GLY A 48 -9.67 6.56 8.90
CA GLY A 48 -10.25 6.72 7.57
C GLY A 48 -11.02 8.02 7.39
N LYS A 49 -10.75 9.04 8.21
CA LYS A 49 -11.31 10.38 8.03
C LYS A 49 -10.51 11.16 6.98
N PRO A 50 -11.17 11.88 6.06
CA PRO A 50 -10.48 12.68 5.07
C PRO A 50 -9.76 13.85 5.74
N VAL A 51 -8.48 14.00 5.41
CA VAL A 51 -7.66 15.13 5.84
C VAL A 51 -7.67 16.22 4.76
N VAL A 52 -7.36 15.86 3.52
CA VAL A 52 -7.34 16.80 2.38
C VAL A 52 -7.50 16.05 1.06
N THR A 53 -7.96 16.75 0.02
CA THR A 53 -7.86 16.33 -1.38
C THR A 53 -7.43 17.52 -2.21
N LEU A 54 -6.36 17.35 -3.00
CA LEU A 54 -5.74 18.39 -3.79
C LEU A 54 -5.57 17.91 -5.24
N PRO A 55 -5.98 18.71 -6.24
CA PRO A 55 -5.61 18.43 -7.62
C PRO A 55 -4.11 18.69 -7.79
N VAL A 56 -3.44 17.84 -8.56
CA VAL A 56 -2.05 18.04 -8.97
C VAL A 56 -1.95 18.06 -10.49
N ASP A 57 -0.96 18.77 -11.02
CA ASP A 57 -0.75 18.83 -12.46
C ASP A 57 -0.30 17.44 -12.97
N PRO A 58 -1.11 16.74 -13.79
CA PRO A 58 -0.74 15.44 -14.32
C PRO A 58 0.45 15.53 -15.31
N ARG A 59 0.92 16.73 -15.66
CA ARG A 59 2.12 16.93 -16.47
C ARG A 59 3.41 16.90 -15.65
N GLN A 60 3.35 16.90 -14.33
CA GLN A 60 4.55 16.72 -13.52
C GLN A 60 5.10 15.29 -13.73
N GLU A 61 6.42 15.16 -13.72
CA GLU A 61 7.11 13.87 -13.78
C GLU A 61 7.46 13.38 -12.37
N THR A 62 7.45 14.29 -11.42
CA THR A 62 7.89 14.06 -10.05
C THR A 62 7.02 14.88 -9.11
N LEU A 63 6.39 14.22 -8.14
CA LEU A 63 5.59 14.85 -7.09
C LEU A 63 6.34 14.80 -5.76
N ASP A 64 6.54 15.95 -5.13
CA ASP A 64 6.99 16.05 -3.74
C ASP A 64 5.76 15.99 -2.82
N VAL A 65 5.43 14.78 -2.36
CA VAL A 65 4.22 14.52 -1.57
C VAL A 65 4.29 15.18 -0.20
N ASP A 66 5.50 15.28 0.38
CA ASP A 66 5.71 16.03 1.60
C ASP A 66 5.33 17.49 1.41
N ALA A 67 5.82 18.12 0.35
CA ALA A 67 5.53 19.52 0.06
C ALA A 67 4.02 19.74 -0.20
N ILE A 68 3.39 18.84 -0.95
CA ILE A 68 1.95 18.90 -1.24
C ILE A 68 1.11 18.82 0.05
N LEU A 69 1.53 17.99 1.01
CA LEU A 69 0.77 17.71 2.23
C LEU A 69 1.29 18.42 3.49
N ALA A 70 2.28 19.31 3.35
CA ALA A 70 2.99 19.94 4.47
C ALA A 70 2.05 20.64 5.47
N ASP A 71 1.05 21.36 4.98
CA ASP A 71 0.09 22.10 5.81
C ASP A 71 -0.91 21.20 6.54
N TYR A 72 -1.07 19.97 6.07
CA TYR A 72 -2.04 18.99 6.52
C TYR A 72 -1.40 17.89 7.39
N ALA A 73 -0.08 17.97 7.57
CA ALA A 73 0.77 16.93 8.14
C ALA A 73 0.82 16.90 9.69
N ARG A 74 -0.23 17.30 10.42
CA ARG A 74 -0.26 17.19 11.90
C ARG A 74 -0.72 15.80 12.39
N GLY A 75 0.09 15.08 13.21
CA GLY A 75 -0.29 13.83 13.92
C GLY A 75 0.49 12.53 13.56
N GLY A 76 -0.19 11.36 13.59
CA GLY A 76 0.31 10.00 13.25
C GLY A 76 0.65 9.71 11.77
N ARG A 77 0.39 8.51 11.23
CA ARG A 77 0.63 8.18 9.80
C ARG A 77 -0.57 8.59 8.93
N LEU A 78 -0.35 8.89 7.64
CA LEU A 78 -1.42 9.13 6.68
C LEU A 78 -1.41 8.06 5.59
N MET A 79 -2.60 7.61 5.19
CA MET A 79 -2.79 6.91 3.93
C MET A 79 -3.02 7.95 2.84
N VAL A 80 -2.17 7.93 1.81
CA VAL A 80 -2.27 8.84 0.66
C VAL A 80 -2.78 8.04 -0.53
N VAL A 81 -3.79 8.56 -1.21
CA VAL A 81 -4.42 7.94 -2.38
C VAL A 81 -4.32 8.89 -3.56
N PHE A 82 -3.80 8.38 -4.67
CA PHE A 82 -3.79 9.02 -5.98
C PHE A 82 -4.99 8.52 -6.79
N ASP A 83 -5.93 9.42 -7.07
CA ASP A 83 -7.03 9.18 -7.98
C ASP A 83 -6.60 9.59 -9.39
N SER A 84 -6.10 8.62 -10.16
CA SER A 84 -5.67 8.83 -11.54
C SER A 84 -6.87 8.71 -12.48
N ARG A 85 -7.14 9.76 -13.26
CA ARG A 85 -8.19 9.77 -14.27
C ARG A 85 -7.56 9.88 -15.64
N TYR A 86 -7.65 8.79 -16.40
CA TYR A 86 -7.24 8.74 -17.80
C TYR A 86 -8.40 9.19 -18.71
N ASP A 87 -8.12 9.51 -19.96
CA ASP A 87 -9.18 9.72 -20.97
C ASP A 87 -10.08 8.48 -21.04
N GLU A 88 -11.35 8.63 -20.66
CA GLU A 88 -12.32 7.53 -20.55
C GLU A 88 -12.57 6.84 -21.90
N ARG A 89 -12.30 7.52 -23.03
CA ARG A 89 -12.40 6.93 -24.37
C ARG A 89 -11.31 5.88 -24.64
N ILE A 90 -10.22 5.94 -23.88
CA ILE A 90 -9.01 5.14 -24.09
C ILE A 90 -8.80 4.15 -22.94
N PHE A 91 -9.04 4.60 -21.70
CA PHE A 91 -8.92 3.76 -20.50
C PHE A 91 -10.08 4.07 -19.54
N PRO A 92 -11.20 3.33 -19.65
CA PRO A 92 -12.40 3.58 -18.83
C PRO A 92 -12.23 3.21 -17.35
N TYR A 93 -11.05 2.69 -16.98
CA TYR A 93 -10.75 2.26 -15.62
C TYR A 93 -10.12 3.38 -14.80
N ARG A 94 -10.44 3.40 -13.50
CA ARG A 94 -9.90 4.36 -12.52
C ARG A 94 -9.02 3.60 -11.52
N PRO A 95 -7.74 3.34 -11.83
CA PRO A 95 -6.86 2.68 -10.89
C PRO A 95 -6.63 3.60 -9.70
N HIS A 96 -6.84 3.07 -8.50
CA HIS A 96 -6.44 3.74 -7.28
C HIS A 96 -5.04 3.26 -6.90
N HIS A 97 -4.13 4.23 -6.86
CA HIS A 97 -2.79 4.05 -6.35
C HIS A 97 -2.76 4.63 -4.95
N TYR A 98 -2.08 3.97 -4.04
CA TYR A 98 -2.04 4.43 -2.65
C TYR A 98 -0.74 4.02 -2.02
N GLY A 99 -0.33 4.80 -1.05
CA GLY A 99 0.81 4.51 -0.21
C GLY A 99 0.66 5.14 1.15
N TRP A 100 1.67 4.90 1.96
CA TRP A 100 1.69 5.31 3.34
C TRP A 100 2.73 6.38 3.55
N LEU A 101 2.29 7.58 3.89
CA LEU A 101 3.20 8.68 4.16
C LEU A 101 3.62 8.63 5.63
N HIS A 102 4.89 8.30 5.86
CA HIS A 102 5.53 8.60 7.13
C HIS A 102 5.84 10.09 7.20
N ARG A 103 5.46 10.75 8.29
CA ARG A 103 5.62 12.20 8.42
C ARG A 103 6.87 12.53 9.22
N ARG A 104 7.56 13.59 8.83
CA ARG A 104 8.66 14.16 9.64
C ARG A 104 8.12 14.54 11.03
N GLY A 105 8.77 14.04 12.09
CA GLY A 105 8.35 14.26 13.48
C GLY A 105 7.17 13.40 13.93
N SER A 106 6.70 12.44 13.11
CA SER A 106 5.72 11.45 13.55
C SER A 106 6.32 10.55 14.63
N ALA A 107 5.53 10.24 15.66
CA ALA A 107 5.89 9.21 16.65
C ALA A 107 5.71 7.78 16.10
N SER A 108 5.06 7.62 14.94
CA SER A 108 4.93 6.32 14.27
C SER A 108 6.27 5.91 13.67
N PRO A 109 6.66 4.62 13.65
CA PRO A 109 7.89 4.18 13.02
C PRO A 109 7.97 4.59 11.53
N PRO A 110 9.17 4.91 11.02
CA PRO A 110 9.40 5.19 9.62
C PRO A 110 8.80 4.13 8.71
N LEU A 111 8.23 4.60 7.60
CA LEU A 111 7.64 3.75 6.58
C LEU A 111 7.88 4.39 5.21
N TYR A 112 8.36 3.57 4.30
CA TYR A 112 8.77 4.01 2.98
C TYR A 112 7.55 3.88 2.07
N TYR A 113 7.37 4.86 1.19
CA TYR A 113 6.15 5.00 0.41
C TYR A 113 6.12 3.98 -0.73
N ALA A 114 5.45 2.83 -0.58
CA ALA A 114 5.04 2.06 -1.75
C ALA A 114 3.74 2.62 -2.28
N VAL A 115 3.73 2.90 -3.58
CA VAL A 115 2.49 2.89 -4.34
C VAL A 115 2.18 1.45 -4.72
N ASN A 116 1.07 0.93 -4.22
CA ASN A 116 0.50 -0.30 -4.78
C ASN A 116 -0.77 0.07 -5.54
N ALA A 117 -1.04 -0.68 -6.61
CA ALA A 117 -2.28 -0.58 -7.35
C ALA A 117 -3.30 -1.52 -6.72
N VAL A 118 -4.34 -0.96 -6.09
CA VAL A 118 -5.48 -1.76 -5.61
C VAL A 118 -6.73 -1.18 -6.26
N LEU A 119 -7.52 -2.06 -6.88
CA LEU A 119 -8.65 -1.69 -7.73
C LEU A 119 -9.91 -1.29 -6.93
N GLY A 120 -9.74 -0.77 -5.71
CA GLY A 120 -10.78 -0.11 -4.93
C GLY A 120 -12.04 -0.96 -4.65
N GLY A 121 -11.94 -2.28 -4.75
CA GLY A 121 -13.09 -3.17 -4.53
C GLY A 121 -14.18 -3.08 -5.59
N VAL A 122 -13.84 -2.86 -6.87
CA VAL A 122 -14.82 -3.01 -7.97
C VAL A 122 -14.57 -4.33 -8.73
N PRO A 123 -15.01 -5.49 -8.21
CA PRO A 123 -14.84 -6.78 -8.88
C PRO A 123 -15.53 -6.83 -10.25
N ASP A 124 -16.64 -6.12 -10.44
CA ASP A 124 -17.52 -6.35 -11.60
C ASP A 124 -17.17 -5.57 -12.87
N ARG A 125 -16.39 -4.49 -12.80
CA ARG A 125 -16.11 -3.68 -14.02
C ARG A 125 -14.89 -4.12 -14.80
N ILE A 126 -13.98 -4.90 -14.20
CA ILE A 126 -12.65 -5.16 -14.77
C ILE A 126 -12.57 -6.56 -15.39
N GLY A 127 -13.64 -7.37 -15.33
CA GLY A 127 -13.58 -8.77 -15.78
C GLY A 127 -12.51 -9.59 -15.04
N ALA A 128 -12.00 -9.07 -13.92
CA ALA A 128 -10.92 -9.64 -13.13
C ALA A 128 -11.52 -10.45 -11.97
N THR A 129 -12.37 -11.41 -12.31
CA THR A 129 -13.05 -12.33 -11.39
C THR A 129 -12.08 -13.28 -10.66
N GLY A 130 -10.79 -13.24 -11.00
CA GLY A 130 -9.72 -14.03 -10.41
C GLY A 130 -8.73 -13.26 -9.54
N ILE A 131 -9.02 -12.01 -9.13
CA ILE A 131 -8.15 -11.31 -8.17
C ILE A 131 -8.34 -11.96 -6.81
N ASN A 132 -7.32 -12.70 -6.38
CA ASN A 132 -7.31 -13.32 -5.06
C ASN A 132 -7.54 -12.27 -3.97
N ASN A 133 -8.50 -12.54 -3.10
CA ASN A 133 -8.73 -11.81 -1.86
C ASN A 133 -7.87 -12.34 -0.70
N PHE A 134 -6.87 -13.15 -1.04
CA PHE A 134 -5.84 -13.63 -0.13
C PHE A 134 -4.47 -13.29 -0.70
N GLU A 135 -3.59 -12.80 0.16
CA GLU A 135 -2.19 -12.53 -0.17
C GLU A 135 -1.29 -13.26 0.82
N THR A 136 -0.09 -13.62 0.36
CA THR A 136 0.85 -14.44 1.14
C THR A 136 2.24 -13.82 1.06
N TYR A 137 2.99 -13.85 2.15
CA TYR A 137 4.40 -13.51 2.15
C TYR A 137 5.19 -14.60 2.87
N VAL A 138 6.23 -15.10 2.23
CA VAL A 138 7.09 -16.18 2.75
C VAL A 138 8.39 -15.56 3.22
N PHE A 139 8.74 -15.79 4.49
CA PHE A 139 9.96 -15.27 5.08
C PHE A 139 11.17 -16.09 4.65
N LEU A 140 12.30 -15.41 4.48
CA LEU A 140 13.58 -16.07 4.27
C LEU A 140 13.97 -16.90 5.49
N ARG A 141 14.74 -17.97 5.27
CA ARG A 141 15.24 -18.84 6.36
C ARG A 141 16.13 -18.11 7.37
N ARG A 142 16.74 -17.01 6.97
CA ARG A 142 17.53 -16.12 7.83
C ARG A 142 16.73 -14.82 8.02
N PRO A 143 16.51 -14.37 9.27
CA PRO A 143 15.81 -13.13 9.51
C PRO A 143 16.61 -11.96 8.95
N VAL A 144 15.93 -11.05 8.27
CA VAL A 144 16.48 -9.80 7.72
C VAL A 144 16.18 -8.59 8.61
N ALA A 145 15.20 -8.72 9.50
CA ALA A 145 14.81 -7.73 10.49
C ALA A 145 14.48 -8.38 11.83
N GLU A 146 14.38 -7.55 12.87
CA GLU A 146 14.19 -7.97 14.26
C GLU A 146 12.74 -7.83 14.72
N ARG A 147 12.01 -6.86 14.14
CA ARG A 147 10.57 -6.68 14.33
C ARG A 147 9.88 -6.71 12.98
N TYR A 148 8.80 -7.47 12.87
CA TYR A 148 7.99 -7.51 11.66
C TYR A 148 6.60 -6.97 11.93
N ALA A 149 5.97 -6.42 10.90
CA ALA A 149 4.56 -6.05 10.93
C ALA A 149 3.93 -6.24 9.55
N VAL A 150 2.61 -6.37 9.52
CA VAL A 150 1.80 -6.24 8.30
C VAL A 150 1.07 -4.92 8.35
N LEU A 151 1.19 -4.13 7.29
CA LEU A 151 0.33 -2.98 7.07
C LEU A 151 -0.88 -3.42 6.27
N VAL A 152 -2.07 -3.10 6.75
CA VAL A 152 -3.35 -3.40 6.08
C VAL A 152 -4.13 -2.10 5.88
N GLY A 153 -4.60 -1.83 4.68
CA GLY A 153 -5.44 -0.67 4.37
C GLY A 153 -6.71 -1.06 3.61
N ASN A 154 -7.82 -0.42 3.94
CA ASN A 154 -9.09 -0.62 3.25
C ASN A 154 -9.34 0.54 2.28
N LEU A 155 -9.18 0.31 0.97
CA LEU A 155 -9.45 1.34 -0.04
C LEU A 155 -10.92 1.42 -0.47
N SER A 156 -11.81 0.62 0.11
CA SER A 156 -13.23 0.77 -0.17
C SER A 156 -13.70 2.18 0.17
N ARG A 157 -14.59 2.70 -0.67
CA ARG A 157 -15.23 4.01 -0.44
C ARG A 157 -16.36 3.91 0.58
N PHE A 158 -16.97 2.72 0.74
CA PHE A 158 -18.25 2.58 1.43
C PHE A 158 -18.32 1.39 2.38
N SER A 159 -17.45 0.40 2.23
CA SER A 159 -17.58 -0.87 2.96
C SER A 159 -16.50 -1.00 4.02
N THR A 160 -16.93 -1.28 5.24
CA THR A 160 -16.07 -1.91 6.26
C THR A 160 -15.69 -3.32 5.82
N THR A 161 -14.52 -3.79 6.24
CA THR A 161 -14.04 -5.14 5.96
C THR A 161 -13.28 -5.70 7.16
N GLU A 162 -13.30 -7.01 7.32
CA GLU A 162 -12.46 -7.72 8.29
C GLU A 162 -11.26 -8.30 7.54
N ALA A 163 -10.05 -7.92 7.97
CA ALA A 163 -8.81 -8.55 7.56
C ALA A 163 -8.45 -9.66 8.56
N GLN A 164 -8.22 -10.87 8.07
CA GLN A 164 -7.71 -11.99 8.83
C GLN A 164 -6.22 -12.18 8.52
N VAL A 165 -5.37 -11.91 9.49
CA VAL A 165 -3.91 -12.07 9.38
C VAL A 165 -3.53 -13.40 10.03
N PHE A 166 -3.07 -14.35 9.21
CA PHE A 166 -2.60 -15.65 9.67
C PHE A 166 -1.08 -15.70 9.68
N THR A 167 -0.48 -16.00 10.82
CA THR A 167 0.97 -16.24 10.93
C THR A 167 1.26 -17.71 11.09
N TYR A 168 2.16 -18.23 10.27
CA TYR A 168 2.60 -19.61 10.26
C TYR A 168 4.04 -19.66 10.75
N TYR A 169 4.29 -20.51 11.74
CA TYR A 169 5.61 -20.73 12.32
C TYR A 169 6.13 -22.12 11.94
N VAL A 170 7.45 -22.23 11.83
CA VAL A 170 8.13 -23.51 11.55
C VAL A 170 7.67 -24.57 12.53
N GLY A 171 7.32 -25.76 12.03
CA GLY A 171 6.75 -26.84 12.85
C GLY A 171 5.23 -26.85 12.93
N GLY A 172 4.55 -25.96 12.18
CA GLY A 172 3.13 -26.08 11.85
C GLY A 172 2.17 -25.26 12.72
N THR A 173 2.68 -24.48 13.68
CA THR A 173 1.84 -23.59 14.48
C THR A 173 1.26 -22.47 13.61
N ARG A 174 -0.06 -22.27 13.69
CA ARG A 174 -0.76 -21.18 13.02
C ARG A 174 -1.50 -20.33 14.05
N LEU A 175 -1.28 -19.02 14.02
CA LEU A 175 -2.06 -18.04 14.78
C LEU A 175 -2.89 -17.19 13.80
N ALA A 176 -3.99 -16.64 14.30
CA ALA A 176 -4.87 -15.76 13.54
C ALA A 176 -5.19 -14.50 14.35
N GLU A 177 -5.11 -13.35 13.69
CA GLU A 177 -5.52 -12.05 14.22
C GLU A 177 -6.55 -11.43 13.29
N ARG A 178 -7.55 -10.76 13.87
CA ARG A 178 -8.62 -10.10 13.12
C ARG A 178 -8.50 -8.59 13.28
N VAL A 179 -8.61 -7.88 12.17
CA VAL A 179 -8.56 -6.42 12.14
C VAL A 179 -9.78 -5.90 11.40
N GLU A 180 -10.62 -5.15 12.10
CA GLU A 180 -11.73 -4.45 11.48
C GLU A 180 -11.24 -3.13 10.89
N LEU A 181 -11.53 -2.89 9.61
CA LEU A 181 -11.12 -1.70 8.89
C LEU A 181 -12.34 -1.04 8.26
N GLY A 182 -12.69 0.15 8.74
CA GLY A 182 -13.67 1.02 8.08
C GLY A 182 -13.20 1.48 6.69
N PRO A 183 -14.08 2.11 5.89
CA PRO A 183 -13.71 2.69 4.61
C PRO A 183 -12.52 3.66 4.76
N LYS A 184 -11.50 3.52 3.92
CA LYS A 184 -10.25 4.31 3.97
C LYS A 184 -9.43 4.19 5.26
N ALA A 185 -9.85 3.35 6.20
CA ALA A 185 -9.11 3.09 7.43
C ALA A 185 -7.94 2.15 7.18
N HIS A 186 -7.01 2.14 8.13
CA HIS A 186 -5.77 1.40 7.97
C HIS A 186 -5.15 1.01 9.32
N ALA A 187 -4.36 -0.05 9.35
CA ALA A 187 -3.73 -0.54 10.57
C ALA A 187 -2.35 -1.16 10.33
N GLU A 188 -1.56 -1.22 11.41
CA GLU A 188 -0.30 -1.94 11.47
C GLU A 188 -0.43 -3.09 12.49
N VAL A 189 -0.29 -4.32 12.01
CA VAL A 189 -0.40 -5.56 12.79
C VAL A 189 0.98 -6.07 13.12
N ALA A 190 1.35 -6.08 14.40
CA ALA A 190 2.65 -6.57 14.83
C ALA A 190 2.77 -8.09 14.63
N LEU A 191 3.83 -8.53 13.97
CA LEU A 191 4.14 -9.93 13.77
C LEU A 191 5.21 -10.37 14.76
N ARG A 192 4.99 -11.51 15.43
CA ARG A 192 6.04 -12.11 16.26
C ARG A 192 7.03 -12.81 15.34
N ALA A 193 8.30 -12.43 15.41
CA ALA A 193 9.36 -13.11 14.67
C ALA A 193 9.53 -14.59 15.13
N GLU A 194 9.16 -14.87 16.38
CA GLU A 194 9.19 -16.18 16.99
C GLU A 194 7.97 -16.40 17.89
N HIS A 195 7.48 -17.64 17.93
CA HIS A 195 6.44 -18.10 18.84
C HIS A 195 6.80 -19.48 19.37
N ALA A 196 6.93 -19.61 20.69
CA ALA A 196 7.28 -20.88 21.35
C ALA A 196 8.54 -21.56 20.77
N GLY A 197 9.61 -20.80 20.50
CA GLY A 197 10.85 -21.34 19.90
C GLY A 197 10.77 -21.54 18.38
N ALA A 198 9.60 -21.44 17.77
CA ALA A 198 9.40 -21.58 16.34
C ALA A 198 9.44 -20.23 15.64
N ARG A 199 10.25 -20.12 14.60
CA ARG A 199 10.41 -18.89 13.80
C ARG A 199 9.23 -18.69 12.85
N LEU A 200 8.89 -17.44 12.58
CA LEU A 200 7.90 -17.07 11.58
C LEU A 200 8.37 -17.52 10.19
N GLU A 201 7.53 -18.30 9.51
CA GLU A 201 7.80 -18.84 8.18
C GLU A 201 7.01 -18.11 7.10
N ARG A 202 5.77 -17.74 7.41
CA ARG A 202 4.84 -17.19 6.41
C ARG A 202 3.74 -16.39 7.08
N VAL A 203 3.28 -15.35 6.41
CA VAL A 203 2.05 -14.63 6.77
C VAL A 203 1.08 -14.67 5.60
N GLU A 204 -0.20 -14.87 5.90
CA GLU A 204 -1.30 -14.74 4.95
C GLU A 204 -2.25 -13.64 5.43
N VAL A 205 -2.78 -12.85 4.51
CA VAL A 205 -3.89 -11.92 4.78
C VAL A 205 -5.08 -12.34 3.93
N LYS A 206 -6.26 -12.45 4.54
CA LYS A 206 -7.53 -12.73 3.85
C LYS A 206 -8.56 -11.67 4.20
N ALA A 207 -9.34 -11.24 3.22
CA ALA A 207 -10.45 -10.30 3.43
C ALA A 207 -11.55 -10.53 2.40
N LEU A 208 -12.67 -9.81 2.52
CA LEU A 208 -13.77 -9.90 1.55
C LEU A 208 -13.36 -9.44 0.14
N PHE A 209 -12.42 -8.49 0.06
CA PHE A 209 -11.86 -7.97 -1.17
C PHE A 209 -10.38 -7.65 -0.96
N ARG A 210 -9.64 -7.45 -2.06
CA ARG A 210 -8.21 -7.16 -1.99
C ARG A 210 -7.92 -5.89 -1.18
N LEU A 211 -7.11 -6.05 -0.13
CA LEU A 211 -6.66 -4.96 0.71
C LEU A 211 -5.35 -4.38 0.21
N ALA A 212 -4.98 -3.29 0.85
CA ALA A 212 -3.71 -2.67 0.73
C ALA A 212 -2.69 -3.26 1.69
N THR A 213 -1.77 -4.10 1.22
CA THR A 213 -1.03 -5.02 2.10
C THR A 213 0.47 -5.03 1.86
N TYR A 214 1.22 -4.77 2.92
CA TYR A 214 2.69 -4.75 2.93
C TYR A 214 3.24 -5.48 4.14
N VAL A 215 4.37 -6.16 3.97
CA VAL A 215 5.18 -6.66 5.07
C VAL A 215 6.35 -5.72 5.28
N VAL A 216 6.56 -5.35 6.53
CA VAL A 216 7.66 -4.48 6.94
C VAL A 216 8.50 -5.16 7.98
N GLY A 217 9.82 -5.01 7.87
CA GLY A 217 10.78 -5.44 8.87
C GLY A 217 11.59 -4.24 9.35
N ARG A 218 11.78 -4.14 10.66
CA ARG A 218 12.47 -3.02 11.30
C ARG A 218 13.54 -3.47 12.28
N HIS A 219 14.50 -2.60 12.50
CA HIS A 219 15.46 -2.70 13.59
C HIS A 219 14.75 -2.44 14.93
N ALA A 220 15.08 -3.21 15.97
CA ALA A 220 14.38 -3.19 17.25
C ALA A 220 14.71 -1.96 18.09
N ARG A 221 15.91 -1.40 17.92
CA ARG A 221 16.41 -0.28 18.74
C ARG A 221 15.77 1.06 18.37
N ASP A 222 15.67 1.35 17.09
CA ASP A 222 15.33 2.67 16.55
C ASP A 222 14.15 2.64 15.58
N GLY A 223 13.67 1.45 15.21
CA GLY A 223 12.53 1.31 14.30
C GLY A 223 12.84 1.63 12.85
N HIS A 224 14.12 1.73 12.45
CA HIS A 224 14.47 1.92 11.04
C HIS A 224 13.99 0.75 10.19
N LEU A 225 13.50 1.05 8.99
CA LEU A 225 13.02 0.06 8.05
C LEU A 225 14.21 -0.70 7.42
N LEU A 226 14.20 -2.02 7.54
CA LEU A 226 15.18 -2.95 6.99
C LEU A 226 14.60 -3.81 5.86
N LEU A 227 13.29 -4.02 5.88
CA LEU A 227 12.55 -4.78 4.87
C LEU A 227 11.26 -4.05 4.57
N PHE A 228 10.94 -3.97 3.29
CA PHE A 228 9.67 -3.46 2.80
C PHE A 228 9.29 -4.23 1.56
N ASP A 229 8.23 -5.03 1.63
CA ASP A 229 7.75 -5.81 0.51
C ASP A 229 6.22 -5.82 0.46
N HIS A 230 5.69 -5.95 -0.75
CA HIS A 230 4.26 -6.15 -0.95
C HIS A 230 3.92 -7.62 -0.71
N MET A 231 2.73 -7.88 -0.19
CA MET A 231 2.24 -9.25 -0.20
C MET A 231 1.78 -9.59 -1.63
N PHE A 232 2.40 -10.59 -2.24
CA PHE A 232 2.00 -11.11 -3.55
C PHE A 232 1.66 -12.59 -3.41
N THR A 233 0.60 -13.04 -4.07
CA THR A 233 0.33 -14.47 -4.15
C THR A 233 1.44 -15.14 -4.97
N TYR A 234 2.39 -15.78 -4.29
CA TYR A 234 3.33 -16.69 -4.93
C TYR A 234 2.61 -18.00 -5.24
N PHE A 235 2.09 -18.16 -6.46
CA PHE A 235 1.82 -19.49 -6.97
C PHE A 235 3.14 -20.07 -7.48
N LYS A 236 3.49 -21.26 -6.97
CA LYS A 236 4.30 -22.21 -7.70
C LYS A 236 3.37 -23.24 -8.31
#